data_AF-A0A2T4A0P2-F1
#
_entry.id   AF-A0A2T4A0P2-F1
#
_cell.length_a   1.000
_cell.length_b   1.000
_cell.length_c   1.000
_cell.angle_alpha   90.00
_cell.angle_beta   90.00
_cell.angle_gamma   90.00
#
_symmetry.space_group_name_H-M   'P 1'
#
loop_
_entity.id
_entity.type
_entity.pdbx_description
1 polymer ?
#
loop_
_entity_poly.entity_id
_entity_poly.type
_entity_poly.pdbx_seq_one_letter_code
_entity_poly.pdbx_strand_id
1 'polypeptide(L)'
;MSATNFTPVYLDNIEFFMNSSNVVNLSWPKVSEAFVKPLTSHVISFPGYDWTEPYPGESIIDEGHTMGLMISDDFFMDETAANKSTTVLTGLTFNIPKSMKSNGKPLPMHPSWYICRHIFISTNAAMKKSGDKNTCDALPSDCKNDLAAALTNDWGYNNEDSMCSQRIADPIPQNCVGTFGFSRQDILTINSTTLANPVLGPLQTNSNPQQYGWRIGTGYHHHLDPVARELAYNRTYLVATVWGFSRGTDPTTIRIPRVTWACMSGGDPWKDPVLHHYPDPPPHLPDNSTSTKTPSSTATSSGAISSATTCSETTSSTTTSRGTVSSTTTSGGSISTKLDMQIIYVLVAMLMAGFVLGHDA
;
A
#
# COMPACT_ATOMS: atom_id res chain seq x y z
N MET A 1 15.02 21.65 -9.71
CA MET A 1 13.74 21.11 -9.23
C MET A 1 13.75 21.28 -7.71
N SER A 2 12.84 22.08 -7.16
CA SER A 2 12.69 22.16 -5.70
C SER A 2 12.28 20.78 -5.21
N ALA A 3 12.98 20.22 -4.23
CA ALA A 3 12.52 18.99 -3.59
C ALA A 3 11.14 19.30 -2.99
N THR A 4 10.10 18.65 -3.49
CA THR A 4 8.79 18.66 -2.83
C THR A 4 9.02 18.21 -1.40
N ASN A 5 8.64 18.99 -0.39
CA ASN A 5 8.90 18.67 1.03
C ASN A 5 7.86 17.70 1.62
N PHE A 6 7.20 16.92 0.76
CA PHE A 6 6.10 16.05 1.13
C PHE A 6 6.44 14.58 0.86
N THR A 7 5.80 13.70 1.62
CA THR A 7 5.84 12.27 1.43
C THR A 7 4.40 11.74 1.36
N PRO A 8 4.10 10.91 0.36
CA PRO A 8 2.81 10.25 0.28
C PRO A 8 2.70 9.12 1.31
N VAL A 9 1.51 8.97 1.88
CA VAL A 9 1.20 7.93 2.87
C VAL A 9 -0.23 7.43 2.65
N TYR A 10 -0.45 6.11 2.74
CA TYR A 10 -1.81 5.58 2.87
C TYR A 10 -2.36 5.96 4.24
N LEU A 11 -3.50 6.65 4.30
CA LEU A 11 -4.08 7.09 5.55
C LEU A 11 -4.45 5.90 6.44
N ASP A 12 -5.09 4.87 5.88
CA ASP A 12 -5.43 3.64 6.58
C ASP A 12 -5.44 2.39 5.67
N ASN A 13 -5.95 1.28 6.21
CA ASN A 13 -6.02 -0.04 5.57
C ASN A 13 -7.38 -0.33 4.89
N ILE A 14 -8.23 0.67 4.63
CA ILE A 14 -9.38 0.49 3.73
C ILE A 14 -8.88 0.11 2.34
N GLU A 15 -9.74 -0.53 1.53
CA GLU A 15 -9.38 -1.07 0.22
C GLU A 15 -8.41 -0.15 -0.54
N PHE A 16 -7.16 -0.61 -0.58
CA PHE A 16 -6.06 0.19 -1.07
C PHE A 16 -6.33 0.70 -2.49
N PHE A 17 -5.88 1.92 -2.78
CA PHE A 17 -5.72 2.50 -4.12
C PHE A 17 -6.97 2.81 -4.95
N MET A 18 -8.12 2.17 -4.71
CA MET A 18 -9.38 2.54 -5.39
C MET A 18 -9.88 3.91 -4.94
N ASN A 19 -9.54 4.28 -3.70
CA ASN A 19 -9.83 5.58 -3.16
C ASN A 19 -8.55 6.43 -3.13
N SER A 20 -8.37 7.30 -4.12
CA SER A 20 -7.25 8.25 -4.13
C SER A 20 -7.27 9.18 -2.90
N SER A 21 -8.43 9.37 -2.26
CA SER A 21 -8.53 10.12 -1.00
C SER A 21 -7.87 9.40 0.17
N ASN A 22 -7.49 8.12 0.03
CA ASN A 22 -6.71 7.39 1.02
C ASN A 22 -5.22 7.72 0.94
N VAL A 23 -4.75 8.45 -0.08
CA VAL A 23 -3.35 8.91 -0.15
C VAL A 23 -3.28 10.35 0.32
N VAL A 24 -2.60 10.56 1.44
CA VAL A 24 -2.35 11.90 2.00
C VAL A 24 -0.89 12.28 1.86
N ASN A 25 -0.64 13.56 1.62
CA ASN A 25 0.71 14.11 1.58
C ASN A 25 1.06 14.71 2.93
N LEU A 26 2.05 14.13 3.60
CA LEU A 26 2.56 14.59 4.89
C LEU A 26 3.91 15.29 4.73
N SER A 27 4.26 16.18 5.66
CA SER A 27 5.59 16.80 5.66
C SER A 27 6.70 15.74 5.82
N TRP A 28 7.57 15.61 4.81
CA TRP A 28 8.70 14.67 4.85
C TRP A 28 9.63 14.92 6.05
N PRO A 29 10.04 16.17 6.37
CA PRO A 29 10.81 16.44 7.58
C PRO A 29 10.18 15.85 8.84
N LYS A 30 8.88 16.06 9.06
CA LYS A 30 8.16 15.53 10.23
C LYS A 30 8.09 14.01 10.22
N VAL A 31 7.80 13.42 9.06
CA VAL A 31 7.75 11.95 8.92
C VAL A 31 9.12 11.34 9.16
N SER A 32 10.18 11.95 8.64
CA SER A 32 11.56 11.49 8.85
C SER A 32 11.94 11.54 10.33
N GLU A 33 11.55 12.60 11.04
CA GLU A 33 11.75 12.76 12.49
C GLU A 33 11.01 11.69 13.30
N ALA A 34 9.76 11.38 12.94
CA ALA A 34 8.96 10.35 13.59
C ALA A 34 9.58 8.94 13.52
N PHE A 35 10.46 8.69 12.53
CA PHE A 35 11.20 7.43 12.40
C PHE A 35 12.65 7.49 12.91
N VAL A 36 13.09 8.59 13.52
CA VAL A 36 14.40 8.63 14.21
C VAL A 36 14.38 7.80 15.48
N LYS A 37 13.23 7.78 16.19
CA LYS A 37 12.99 6.98 17.40
C LYS A 37 11.63 6.28 17.31
N PRO A 38 11.50 5.27 16.43
CA PRO A 38 10.25 4.54 16.31
C PRO A 38 9.98 3.75 17.61
N LEU A 39 8.71 3.52 17.93
CA LEU A 39 8.31 2.67 19.04
C LEU A 39 8.78 1.22 18.82
N THR A 40 8.73 0.77 17.56
CA THR A 40 9.24 -0.53 17.14
C THR A 40 10.09 -0.36 15.90
N SER A 41 11.24 -1.04 15.87
CA SER A 41 12.07 -1.22 14.69
C SER A 41 12.51 -2.68 14.62
N HIS A 42 12.13 -3.34 13.53
CA HIS A 42 12.41 -4.76 13.35
C HIS A 42 12.92 -5.00 11.93
N VAL A 43 13.90 -5.89 11.78
CA VAL A 43 14.49 -6.24 10.47
C VAL A 43 14.59 -7.74 10.37
N ILE A 44 14.17 -8.27 9.22
CA ILE A 44 14.25 -9.69 8.89
C ILE A 44 15.00 -9.89 7.58
N SER A 45 15.72 -11.01 7.47
CA SER A 45 16.29 -11.46 6.22
C SER A 45 15.34 -12.43 5.50
N PHE A 46 15.39 -12.43 4.18
CA PHE A 46 14.67 -13.37 3.32
C PHE A 46 15.54 -13.75 2.12
N PRO A 47 15.39 -14.97 1.58
CA PRO A 47 16.18 -15.42 0.45
C PRO A 47 15.87 -14.58 -0.81
N GLY A 48 16.87 -14.43 -1.67
CA GLY A 48 16.74 -13.75 -2.94
C GLY A 48 17.82 -14.18 -3.92
N TYR A 49 18.11 -13.32 -4.89
CA TYR A 49 19.12 -13.57 -5.92
C TYR A 49 20.14 -12.45 -5.99
N ASP A 50 21.35 -12.77 -6.45
CA ASP A 50 22.31 -11.78 -6.89
C ASP A 50 21.89 -11.25 -8.26
N TRP A 51 21.32 -10.05 -8.26
CA TRP A 51 20.89 -9.38 -9.49
C TRP A 51 22.03 -8.72 -10.27
N THR A 52 23.27 -8.73 -9.74
CA THR A 52 24.42 -8.08 -10.40
C THR A 52 24.93 -8.93 -11.56
N GLU A 53 24.62 -10.23 -11.54
CA GLU A 53 24.87 -11.20 -12.60
C GLU A 53 23.67 -11.33 -13.55
N PRO A 54 23.84 -11.89 -14.76
CA PRO A 54 22.71 -12.20 -15.64
C PRO A 54 21.66 -13.11 -14.98
N TYR A 55 20.39 -12.89 -15.32
CA TYR A 55 19.27 -13.72 -14.85
C TYR A 55 19.51 -15.19 -15.24
N PRO A 56 19.29 -16.16 -14.32
CA PRO A 56 18.66 -16.03 -13.01
C PRO A 56 19.62 -15.77 -11.84
N GLY A 57 20.91 -15.52 -12.09
CA GLY A 57 21.94 -15.29 -11.08
C GLY A 57 22.08 -16.42 -10.04
N GLU A 58 22.94 -16.20 -9.05
CA GLU A 58 23.07 -17.09 -7.89
C GLU A 58 22.04 -16.76 -6.81
N SER A 59 21.56 -17.79 -6.09
CA SER A 59 20.68 -17.60 -4.95
C SER A 59 21.46 -17.15 -3.72
N ILE A 60 21.00 -16.10 -3.05
CA ILE A 60 21.56 -15.62 -1.80
C ILE A 60 20.60 -15.98 -0.66
N ILE A 61 21.02 -16.92 0.20
CA ILE A 61 20.21 -17.47 1.29
C ILE A 61 20.68 -16.94 2.65
N ASP A 62 21.98 -16.99 2.95
CA ASP A 62 22.48 -16.77 4.32
C ASP A 62 22.51 -15.29 4.74
N GLU A 63 23.07 -14.39 3.92
CA GLU A 63 23.00 -12.93 4.20
C GLU A 63 21.62 -12.37 3.83
N GLY A 64 21.03 -12.88 2.73
CA GLY A 64 19.69 -12.57 2.25
C GLY A 64 19.44 -11.09 1.91
N HIS A 65 18.32 -10.84 1.25
CA HIS A 65 17.75 -9.50 1.20
C HIS A 65 17.07 -9.21 2.53
N THR A 66 16.90 -7.94 2.88
CA THR A 66 16.32 -7.56 4.18
C THR A 66 15.11 -6.66 4.02
N MET A 67 14.13 -6.88 4.89
CA MET A 67 12.94 -6.06 5.04
C MET A 67 12.91 -5.50 6.46
N GLY A 68 12.80 -4.18 6.56
CA GLY A 68 12.61 -3.47 7.82
C GLY A 68 11.16 -3.03 7.98
N LEU A 69 10.68 -3.06 9.22
CA LEU A 69 9.43 -2.47 9.65
C LEU A 69 9.70 -1.50 10.79
N MET A 70 9.13 -0.32 10.70
CA MET A 70 9.18 0.69 11.74
C MET A 70 7.78 1.19 12.05
N ILE A 71 7.44 1.29 13.34
CA ILE A 71 6.17 1.87 13.82
C ILE A 71 6.52 3.13 14.61
N SER A 72 6.01 4.29 14.18
CA SER A 72 6.22 5.56 14.87
C SER A 72 5.42 5.62 16.17
N ASP A 73 5.69 6.64 16.98
CA ASP A 73 4.69 7.10 17.96
C ASP A 73 3.57 7.88 17.24
N ASP A 74 2.64 8.46 18.00
CA ASP A 74 1.60 9.35 17.45
C ASP A 74 2.21 10.42 16.53
N PHE A 75 1.79 10.40 15.28
CA PHE A 75 2.11 11.39 14.27
C PHE A 75 0.96 12.39 14.15
N PHE A 76 1.23 13.66 14.37
CA PHE A 76 0.23 14.73 14.22
C PHE A 76 -0.01 15.05 12.75
N MET A 77 -1.26 14.93 12.31
CA MET A 77 -1.67 15.26 10.96
C MET A 77 -1.61 16.78 10.74
N ASP A 78 -1.17 17.21 9.55
CA ASP A 78 -0.98 18.63 9.20
C ASP A 78 -2.30 19.36 8.82
N GLU A 79 -3.43 18.98 9.43
CA GLU A 79 -4.73 19.57 9.10
C GLU A 79 -5.05 20.80 9.96
N THR A 80 -5.56 21.83 9.30
CA THR A 80 -5.77 23.18 9.79
C THR A 80 -6.70 23.24 11.01
N ALA A 81 -6.08 23.34 12.20
CA ALA A 81 -6.56 24.02 13.41
C ALA A 81 -7.91 23.61 14.07
N ALA A 82 -8.71 22.72 13.49
CA ALA A 82 -10.00 22.34 14.08
C ALA A 82 -9.97 20.99 14.82
N ASN A 83 -9.17 20.01 14.36
CA ASN A 83 -9.07 18.70 15.01
C ASN A 83 -7.61 18.27 15.08
N LYS A 84 -7.05 18.15 16.28
CA LYS A 84 -5.69 17.60 16.53
C LYS A 84 -5.69 16.08 16.31
N SER A 85 -5.97 15.66 15.08
CA SER A 85 -5.95 14.26 14.73
C SER A 85 -4.52 13.75 14.65
N THR A 86 -4.34 12.53 15.11
CA THR A 86 -3.08 11.80 15.06
C THR A 86 -3.26 10.51 14.29
N THR A 87 -2.15 9.93 13.86
CA THR A 87 -2.10 8.61 13.25
C THR A 87 -0.84 7.89 13.71
N VAL A 88 -0.82 6.57 13.69
CA VAL A 88 0.41 5.80 13.92
C VAL A 88 0.94 5.34 12.57
N LEU A 89 2.12 5.81 12.19
CA LEU A 89 2.73 5.47 10.91
C LEU A 89 3.50 4.16 11.01
N THR A 90 3.25 3.27 10.07
CA THR A 90 4.11 2.11 9.79
C THR A 90 4.83 2.32 8.48
N GLY A 91 6.16 2.17 8.49
CA GLY A 91 7.00 2.25 7.30
C GLY A 91 7.67 0.91 7.01
N LEU A 92 7.77 0.55 5.73
CA LEU A 92 8.57 -0.58 5.28
C LEU A 92 9.83 -0.08 4.57
N THR A 93 10.97 -0.70 4.87
CA THR A 93 12.24 -0.45 4.19
C THR A 93 12.79 -1.74 3.61
N PHE A 94 13.55 -1.62 2.53
CA PHE A 94 14.14 -2.75 1.83
C PHE A 94 15.62 -2.53 1.64
N ASN A 95 16.39 -3.57 1.83
CA ASN A 95 17.83 -3.49 1.76
C ASN A 95 18.45 -4.77 1.20
N ILE A 96 19.65 -4.66 0.64
CA ILE A 96 20.34 -5.73 -0.08
C ILE A 96 21.59 -6.19 0.68
N PRO A 97 22.08 -7.42 0.40
CA PRO A 97 23.34 -7.95 0.94
C PRO A 97 24.52 -6.98 0.77
N LYS A 98 25.50 -7.05 1.67
CA LYS A 98 26.74 -6.26 1.57
C LYS A 98 27.56 -6.63 0.34
N SER A 99 27.53 -7.89 -0.08
CA SER A 99 28.20 -8.34 -1.33
C SER A 99 27.71 -7.57 -2.56
N MET A 100 26.45 -7.13 -2.55
CA MET A 100 25.82 -6.38 -3.63
C MET A 100 25.96 -4.86 -3.47
N LYS A 101 26.87 -4.40 -2.59
CA LYS A 101 27.13 -2.97 -2.33
C LYS A 101 28.60 -2.62 -2.49
N SER A 102 28.83 -1.39 -2.94
CA SER A 102 30.15 -0.76 -2.90
C SER A 102 30.01 0.67 -2.38
N ASN A 103 30.82 1.03 -1.37
CA ASN A 103 30.78 2.34 -0.71
C ASN A 103 29.37 2.75 -0.24
N GLY A 104 28.60 1.78 0.29
CA GLY A 104 27.24 2.00 0.77
C GLY A 104 26.16 2.16 -0.31
N LYS A 105 26.54 2.11 -1.60
CA LYS A 105 25.61 2.18 -2.74
C LYS A 105 25.41 0.80 -3.36
N PRO A 106 24.23 0.52 -3.95
CA PRO A 106 24.02 -0.74 -4.65
C PRO A 106 24.94 -0.86 -5.86
N LEU A 107 25.46 -2.05 -6.11
CA LEU A 107 26.08 -2.39 -7.39
C LEU A 107 25.02 -2.36 -8.50
N PRO A 108 25.41 -2.09 -9.76
CA PRO A 108 24.48 -2.11 -10.88
C PRO A 108 23.76 -3.46 -11.01
N MET A 109 22.45 -3.41 -11.20
CA MET A 109 21.66 -4.59 -11.57
C MET A 109 21.86 -4.90 -13.05
N HIS A 110 22.07 -6.18 -13.37
CA HIS A 110 22.17 -6.63 -14.75
C HIS A 110 20.84 -6.39 -15.50
N PRO A 111 20.84 -5.86 -16.74
CA PRO A 111 19.61 -5.46 -17.45
C PRO A 111 18.59 -6.57 -17.71
N SER A 112 18.99 -7.84 -17.59
CA SER A 112 18.10 -8.99 -17.72
C SER A 112 17.14 -9.17 -16.55
N TRP A 113 17.29 -8.41 -15.46
CA TRP A 113 16.43 -8.51 -14.28
C TRP A 113 15.26 -7.54 -14.30
N TYR A 114 14.10 -8.04 -13.87
CA TYR A 114 12.98 -7.22 -13.47
C TYR A 114 12.38 -7.84 -12.20
N ILE A 115 12.15 -7.02 -11.17
CA ILE A 115 11.68 -7.48 -9.86
C ILE A 115 10.41 -6.73 -9.51
N CYS A 116 9.41 -7.48 -9.06
CA CYS A 116 8.14 -6.93 -8.58
C CYS A 116 7.98 -7.32 -7.11
N ARG A 117 7.86 -6.32 -6.25
CA ARG A 117 7.67 -6.52 -4.81
C ARG A 117 6.26 -6.13 -4.43
N HIS A 118 5.45 -7.14 -4.14
CA HIS A 118 4.06 -6.99 -3.79
C HIS A 118 3.90 -6.94 -2.28
N ILE A 119 3.18 -5.95 -1.76
CA ILE A 119 2.96 -5.73 -0.33
C ILE A 119 1.49 -5.98 -0.02
N PHE A 120 1.22 -6.92 0.88
CA PHE A 120 -0.10 -7.27 1.36
C PHE A 120 -0.18 -7.01 2.86
N ILE A 121 -1.36 -6.59 3.33
CA ILE A 121 -1.63 -6.44 4.76
C ILE A 121 -2.72 -7.43 5.18
N SER A 122 -2.44 -8.16 6.26
CA SER A 122 -3.42 -8.97 6.95
C SER A 122 -3.69 -8.42 8.34
N THR A 123 -4.97 -8.36 8.71
CA THR A 123 -5.46 -8.15 10.08
C THR A 123 -6.04 -9.45 10.65
N ASN A 124 -5.55 -10.61 10.19
CA ASN A 124 -5.95 -11.91 10.69
C ASN A 124 -5.06 -12.32 11.87
N ALA A 125 -5.64 -12.77 12.98
CA ALA A 125 -4.90 -13.16 14.19
C ALA A 125 -3.90 -14.31 13.96
N ALA A 126 -4.20 -15.26 13.07
CA ALA A 126 -3.28 -16.34 12.73
C ALA A 126 -2.07 -15.81 11.95
N MET A 127 -2.29 -14.89 11.00
CA MET A 127 -1.20 -14.20 10.32
C MET A 127 -0.36 -13.38 11.28
N LYS A 128 -0.98 -12.68 12.24
CA LYS A 128 -0.26 -11.95 13.29
C LYS A 128 0.70 -12.85 14.05
N LYS A 129 0.21 -13.99 14.55
CA LYS A 129 1.03 -14.98 15.27
C LYS A 129 2.19 -15.51 14.44
N SER A 130 2.02 -15.63 13.12
CA SER A 130 3.08 -16.03 12.19
C SER A 130 4.09 -14.91 11.96
N GLY A 131 3.61 -13.69 11.71
CA GLY A 131 4.44 -12.50 11.51
C GLY A 131 5.28 -12.13 12.74
N ASP A 132 4.79 -12.37 13.96
CA ASP A 132 5.57 -12.24 15.20
C ASP A 132 6.79 -13.15 15.26
N LYS A 133 6.74 -14.28 14.54
CA LYS A 133 7.85 -15.23 14.42
C LYS A 133 8.67 -15.00 13.15
N ASN A 134 8.35 -13.96 12.38
CA ASN A 134 8.94 -13.67 11.08
C ASN A 134 8.75 -14.80 10.05
N THR A 135 7.67 -15.57 10.19
CA THR A 135 7.32 -16.65 9.25
C THR A 135 6.01 -16.37 8.55
N CYS A 136 5.79 -17.01 7.41
CA CYS A 136 4.54 -16.97 6.65
C CYS A 136 3.74 -18.27 6.79
N ASP A 137 3.93 -19.02 7.87
CA ASP A 137 3.39 -20.38 8.04
C ASP A 137 1.86 -20.43 8.19
N ALA A 138 1.25 -19.33 8.65
CA ALA A 138 -0.20 -19.20 8.73
C ALA A 138 -0.87 -18.95 7.36
N LEU A 139 -0.09 -18.71 6.30
CA LEU A 139 -0.62 -18.57 4.95
C LEU A 139 -1.07 -19.95 4.43
N PRO A 140 -2.37 -20.15 4.13
CA PRO A 140 -2.85 -21.44 3.61
C PRO A 140 -2.11 -21.83 2.33
N SER A 141 -1.81 -23.12 2.16
CA SER A 141 -1.06 -23.60 1.00
C SER A 141 -1.74 -23.26 -0.33
N ASP A 142 -3.07 -23.39 -0.40
CA ASP A 142 -3.83 -23.03 -1.60
C ASP A 142 -3.72 -21.54 -1.91
N CYS A 143 -3.87 -20.68 -0.90
CA CYS A 143 -3.63 -19.25 -1.07
C CYS A 143 -2.20 -18.96 -1.54
N LYS A 144 -1.19 -19.56 -0.91
CA LYS A 144 0.21 -19.34 -1.27
C LYS A 144 0.50 -19.75 -2.72
N ASN A 145 -0.05 -20.88 -3.16
CA ASN A 145 0.12 -21.41 -4.51
C ASN A 145 -0.60 -20.53 -5.54
N ASP A 146 -1.86 -20.19 -5.28
CA ASP A 146 -2.64 -19.33 -6.17
C ASP A 146 -2.05 -17.93 -6.27
N LEU A 147 -1.54 -17.39 -5.15
CA LEU A 147 -0.87 -16.11 -5.13
C LEU A 147 0.45 -16.18 -5.89
N ALA A 148 1.26 -17.23 -5.73
CA ALA A 148 2.46 -17.43 -6.54
C ALA A 148 2.13 -17.47 -8.03
N ALA A 149 1.09 -18.23 -8.41
CA ALA A 149 0.64 -18.37 -9.78
C ALA A 149 0.16 -17.02 -10.35
N ALA A 150 -0.69 -16.30 -9.62
CA ALA A 150 -1.17 -14.98 -9.99
C ALA A 150 0.00 -14.01 -10.22
N LEU A 151 1.02 -14.04 -9.37
CA LEU A 151 2.19 -13.16 -9.45
C LEU A 151 3.17 -13.51 -10.57
N THR A 152 3.16 -14.74 -11.12
CA THR A 152 4.20 -15.24 -12.03
C THR A 152 3.75 -15.72 -13.40
N ASN A 153 2.50 -16.19 -13.56
CA ASN A 153 2.06 -16.86 -14.79
C ASN A 153 2.03 -15.95 -16.02
N ASP A 154 1.58 -14.70 -15.85
CA ASP A 154 1.43 -13.74 -16.96
C ASP A 154 2.58 -12.71 -17.01
N TRP A 155 3.75 -13.11 -16.52
CA TRP A 155 4.91 -12.24 -16.40
C TRP A 155 5.36 -11.68 -17.74
N GLY A 156 5.32 -10.35 -17.89
CA GLY A 156 5.65 -9.64 -19.12
C GLY A 156 4.57 -9.63 -20.20
N TYR A 157 3.43 -10.33 -19.97
CA TYR A 157 2.32 -10.44 -20.92
C TYR A 157 1.08 -9.66 -20.50
N ASN A 158 0.91 -9.35 -19.21
CA ASN A 158 -0.26 -8.58 -18.73
C ASN A 158 -0.15 -7.05 -18.99
N ASN A 159 1.04 -6.53 -19.27
CA ASN A 159 1.25 -5.10 -19.54
C ASN A 159 2.46 -4.86 -20.45
N GLU A 160 2.35 -3.89 -21.35
CA GLU A 160 3.50 -3.39 -22.10
C GLU A 160 4.43 -2.54 -21.21
N ASP A 161 3.92 -1.89 -20.17
CA ASP A 161 4.70 -0.96 -19.33
C ASP A 161 5.31 -1.60 -18.07
N SER A 162 5.09 -2.88 -17.82
CA SER A 162 5.63 -3.58 -16.64
C SER A 162 5.75 -5.07 -16.90
N MET A 163 6.70 -5.74 -16.23
CA MET A 163 6.77 -7.20 -16.26
C MET A 163 5.89 -7.88 -15.21
N CYS A 164 5.39 -7.15 -14.21
CA CYS A 164 4.61 -7.75 -13.12
C CYS A 164 3.31 -8.35 -13.66
N SER A 165 3.05 -9.62 -13.33
CA SER A 165 1.83 -10.32 -13.75
C SER A 165 0.58 -9.71 -13.15
N GLN A 166 0.67 -9.23 -11.91
CA GLN A 166 -0.44 -8.60 -11.20
C GLN A 166 -0.19 -7.10 -11.01
N ARG A 167 -1.28 -6.35 -10.92
CA ARG A 167 -1.34 -4.91 -10.71
C ARG A 167 -1.97 -4.59 -9.35
N ILE A 168 -1.85 -3.32 -8.99
CA ILE A 168 -2.34 -2.76 -7.75
C ILE A 168 -3.87 -2.89 -7.57
N ALA A 169 -4.61 -2.87 -8.67
CA ALA A 169 -6.07 -2.99 -8.69
C ALA A 169 -6.57 -4.43 -8.87
N ASP A 170 -5.67 -5.37 -9.16
CA ASP A 170 -6.06 -6.75 -9.44
C ASP A 170 -6.56 -7.42 -8.15
N PRO A 171 -7.64 -8.21 -8.23
CA PRO A 171 -8.18 -8.90 -7.07
C PRO A 171 -7.20 -9.95 -6.56
N ILE A 172 -7.11 -10.07 -5.23
CA ILE A 172 -6.40 -11.20 -4.64
C ILE A 172 -7.13 -12.51 -4.99
N PRO A 173 -6.41 -13.65 -5.09
CA PRO A 173 -7.05 -14.94 -5.32
C PRO A 173 -8.10 -15.26 -4.26
N GLN A 174 -9.18 -15.93 -4.65
CA GLN A 174 -10.31 -16.21 -3.76
C GLN A 174 -9.89 -17.01 -2.50
N ASN A 175 -8.95 -17.94 -2.65
CA ASN A 175 -8.40 -18.72 -1.55
C ASN A 175 -7.60 -17.88 -0.54
N CYS A 176 -7.23 -16.65 -0.90
CA CYS A 176 -6.52 -15.72 -0.03
C CYS A 176 -7.43 -14.73 0.72
N VAL A 177 -8.73 -14.68 0.41
CA VAL A 177 -9.68 -13.74 1.03
C VAL A 177 -9.83 -13.97 2.53
N GLY A 178 -9.78 -15.22 3.00
CA GLY A 178 -9.80 -15.51 4.45
C GLY A 178 -8.57 -14.96 5.20
N THR A 179 -7.47 -14.73 4.49
CA THR A 179 -6.19 -14.29 5.06
C THR A 179 -6.02 -12.78 4.98
N PHE A 180 -6.31 -12.16 3.83
CA PHE A 180 -6.09 -10.73 3.60
C PHE A 180 -7.40 -9.91 3.55
N GLY A 181 -8.56 -10.54 3.75
CA GLY A 181 -9.85 -9.91 3.47
C GLY A 181 -9.97 -9.59 1.99
N PHE A 182 -10.62 -8.48 1.64
CA PHE A 182 -10.62 -7.95 0.27
C PHE A 182 -9.47 -6.96 0.01
N SER A 183 -8.51 -6.88 0.94
CA SER A 183 -7.37 -5.98 0.83
C SER A 183 -6.60 -6.22 -0.47
N ARG A 184 -6.26 -5.13 -1.17
CA ARG A 184 -5.47 -5.14 -2.39
C ARG A 184 -3.99 -4.94 -2.08
N GLN A 185 -3.14 -5.37 -2.99
CA GLN A 185 -1.68 -5.24 -2.84
C GLN A 185 -1.20 -3.86 -3.29
N ASP A 186 -0.05 -3.42 -2.77
CA ASP A 186 0.81 -2.42 -3.44
C ASP A 186 1.95 -3.12 -4.18
N ILE A 187 2.56 -2.46 -5.16
CA ILE A 187 3.64 -3.03 -5.99
C ILE A 187 4.77 -2.02 -6.16
N LEU A 188 5.97 -2.43 -5.76
CA LEU A 188 7.20 -1.74 -6.07
C LEU A 188 7.95 -2.47 -7.17
N THR A 189 8.21 -1.79 -8.29
CA THR A 189 8.90 -2.36 -9.45
C THR A 189 10.36 -1.93 -9.49
N ILE A 190 11.25 -2.86 -9.85
CA ILE A 190 12.69 -2.62 -9.91
C ILE A 190 13.24 -3.19 -11.21
N ASN A 191 13.91 -2.35 -11.98
CA ASN A 191 14.79 -2.75 -13.08
C ASN A 191 16.12 -2.02 -12.95
N SER A 192 17.06 -2.28 -13.86
CA SER A 192 18.38 -1.65 -13.86
C SER A 192 18.33 -0.11 -13.89
N THR A 193 17.34 0.46 -14.58
CA THR A 193 17.14 1.92 -14.68
C THR A 193 16.57 2.50 -13.39
N THR A 194 15.57 1.86 -12.79
CA THR A 194 15.00 2.24 -11.49
C THR A 194 16.06 2.21 -10.41
N LEU A 195 16.90 1.16 -10.38
CA LEU A 195 17.94 0.99 -9.37
C LEU A 195 19.05 2.04 -9.50
N ALA A 196 19.41 2.42 -10.73
CA ALA A 196 20.40 3.47 -10.99
C ALA A 196 19.90 4.89 -10.67
N ASN A 197 18.59 5.07 -10.52
CA ASN A 197 18.01 6.37 -10.19
C ASN A 197 18.33 6.76 -8.73
N PRO A 198 18.88 7.97 -8.48
CA PRO A 198 19.31 8.38 -7.14
C PRO A 198 18.16 8.61 -6.15
N VAL A 199 16.92 8.72 -6.62
CA VAL A 199 15.72 8.87 -5.78
C VAL A 199 15.02 7.52 -5.58
N LEU A 200 14.87 6.73 -6.65
CA LEU A 200 14.10 5.47 -6.62
C LEU A 200 14.94 4.27 -6.16
N GLY A 201 16.21 4.21 -6.51
CA GLY A 201 17.12 3.13 -6.11
C GLY A 201 17.19 2.95 -4.59
N PRO A 202 17.39 4.03 -3.80
CA PRO A 202 17.39 3.94 -2.34
C PRO A 202 16.10 3.40 -1.72
N LEU A 203 14.94 3.50 -2.40
CA LEU A 203 13.68 2.92 -1.90
C LEU A 203 13.75 1.39 -1.80
N GLN A 204 14.65 0.77 -2.57
CA GLN A 204 14.76 -0.68 -2.70
C GLN A 204 15.98 -1.27 -1.98
N THR A 205 16.95 -0.42 -1.61
CA THR A 205 18.28 -0.87 -1.16
C THR A 205 18.81 -0.15 0.08
N ASN A 206 17.97 0.62 0.77
CA ASN A 206 18.35 1.37 1.96
C ASN A 206 17.50 0.94 3.16
N SER A 207 18.17 0.61 4.27
CA SER A 207 17.52 0.28 5.54
C SER A 207 16.84 1.48 6.18
N ASN A 208 17.28 2.70 5.84
CA ASN A 208 16.71 3.93 6.39
C ASN A 208 15.48 4.37 5.59
N PRO A 209 14.43 4.88 6.25
CA PRO A 209 13.27 5.45 5.57
C PRO A 209 13.68 6.52 4.55
N GLN A 210 13.14 6.41 3.35
CA GLN A 210 13.38 7.35 2.25
C GLN A 210 12.13 8.17 1.98
N GLN A 211 12.27 9.37 1.44
CA GLN A 211 11.14 10.29 1.23
C GLN A 211 9.93 9.64 0.55
N TYR A 212 10.15 8.86 -0.51
CA TYR A 212 9.07 8.19 -1.25
C TYR A 212 8.93 6.70 -0.90
N GLY A 213 9.44 6.29 0.27
CA GLY A 213 9.29 4.93 0.78
C GLY A 213 7.83 4.58 1.12
N TRP A 214 7.55 3.29 1.16
CA TRP A 214 6.21 2.77 1.43
C TRP A 214 5.78 2.99 2.88
N ARG A 215 4.57 3.53 3.11
CA ARG A 215 4.04 3.86 4.43
C ARG A 215 2.53 3.79 4.50
N ILE A 216 2.02 3.43 5.68
CA ILE A 216 0.60 3.43 6.00
C ILE A 216 0.36 3.96 7.42
N GLY A 217 -0.66 4.81 7.59
CA GLY A 217 -1.18 5.26 8.88
C GLY A 217 -2.28 4.34 9.40
N THR A 218 -2.85 4.69 10.55
CA THR A 218 -3.97 3.97 11.15
C THR A 218 -5.31 4.66 10.96
N GLY A 219 -5.36 5.72 10.17
CA GLY A 219 -6.50 6.63 10.06
C GLY A 219 -6.33 7.86 10.96
N TYR A 220 -7.41 8.62 11.12
CA TYR A 220 -7.47 9.73 12.05
C TYR A 220 -7.93 9.27 13.43
N HIS A 221 -7.13 9.56 14.45
CA HIS A 221 -7.39 9.21 15.84
C HIS A 221 -7.21 10.42 16.75
N HIS A 222 -7.78 10.36 17.95
CA HIS A 222 -7.42 11.31 18.99
C HIS A 222 -5.98 11.06 19.46
N HIS A 223 -5.30 12.12 19.90
CA HIS A 223 -3.98 11.96 20.49
C HIS A 223 -4.04 11.02 21.71
N LEU A 224 -3.10 10.07 21.76
CA LEU A 224 -2.98 9.00 22.75
C LEU A 224 -4.14 8.00 22.74
N ASP A 225 -4.87 7.92 21.62
CA ASP A 225 -5.86 6.86 21.44
C ASP A 225 -5.15 5.49 21.39
N PRO A 226 -5.40 4.59 22.35
CA PRO A 226 -4.76 3.27 22.34
C PRO A 226 -5.13 2.48 21.08
N VAL A 227 -6.31 2.67 20.50
CA VAL A 227 -6.77 1.94 19.31
C VAL A 227 -5.85 2.19 18.13
N ALA A 228 -5.36 3.42 17.94
CA ALA A 228 -4.45 3.76 16.86
C ALA A 228 -3.20 2.88 16.89
N ARG A 229 -2.62 2.72 18.08
CA ARG A 229 -1.44 1.87 18.27
C ARG A 229 -1.80 0.40 18.06
N GLU A 230 -2.87 -0.08 18.66
CA GLU A 230 -3.29 -1.48 18.52
C GLU A 230 -3.53 -1.89 17.06
N LEU A 231 -4.13 -1.01 16.25
CA LEU A 231 -4.30 -1.22 14.82
C LEU A 231 -2.97 -1.34 14.08
N ALA A 232 -1.98 -0.49 14.40
CA ALA A 232 -0.65 -0.58 13.78
C ALA A 232 0.04 -1.91 14.13
N TYR A 233 0.00 -2.31 15.40
CA TYR A 233 0.64 -3.53 15.86
C TYR A 233 -0.07 -4.79 15.38
N ASN A 234 -1.40 -4.80 15.26
CA ASN A 234 -2.18 -5.95 14.79
C ASN A 234 -1.94 -6.30 13.31
N ARG A 235 -1.36 -5.39 12.51
CA ARG A 235 -1.10 -5.63 11.09
C ARG A 235 0.07 -6.60 10.91
N THR A 236 -0.13 -7.54 10.00
CA THR A 236 0.94 -8.36 9.44
C THR A 236 1.19 -7.96 8.00
N TYR A 237 2.44 -7.67 7.70
CA TYR A 237 2.90 -7.31 6.37
C TYR A 237 3.48 -8.55 5.72
N LEU A 238 2.86 -8.99 4.62
CA LEU A 238 3.42 -10.01 3.75
C LEU A 238 3.99 -9.32 2.52
N VAL A 239 5.27 -9.55 2.25
CA VAL A 239 5.96 -9.05 1.07
C VAL A 239 6.35 -10.23 0.19
N ALA A 240 5.78 -10.26 -1.01
CA ALA A 240 6.08 -11.24 -2.05
C ALA A 240 7.02 -10.59 -3.07
N THR A 241 8.28 -11.01 -3.09
CA THR A 241 9.24 -10.52 -4.08
C THR A 241 9.32 -11.52 -5.23
N VAL A 242 8.90 -11.09 -6.42
CA VAL A 242 8.97 -11.85 -7.66
C VAL A 242 10.27 -11.52 -8.39
N TRP A 243 11.09 -12.54 -8.59
CA TRP A 243 12.39 -12.48 -9.25
C TRP A 243 12.24 -12.99 -10.68
N GLY A 244 12.21 -12.07 -11.63
CA GLY A 244 11.92 -12.39 -13.03
C GLY A 244 12.90 -11.79 -14.02
N PHE A 245 12.71 -12.19 -15.26
CA PHE A 245 13.46 -11.66 -16.40
C PHE A 245 12.85 -10.33 -16.87
N SER A 246 13.68 -9.49 -17.48
CA SER A 246 13.25 -8.25 -18.14
C SER A 246 12.90 -8.48 -19.61
N ARG A 247 12.13 -7.58 -20.21
CA ARG A 247 11.80 -7.64 -21.63
C ARG A 247 13.08 -7.55 -22.48
N GLY A 248 13.20 -8.41 -23.49
CA GLY A 248 14.39 -8.49 -24.34
C GLY A 248 15.53 -9.34 -23.77
N THR A 249 15.33 -10.00 -22.62
CA THR A 249 16.22 -11.08 -22.17
C THR A 249 16.26 -12.21 -23.20
N ASP A 250 17.42 -12.84 -23.38
CA ASP A 250 17.60 -13.96 -24.30
C ASP A 250 16.54 -15.05 -24.01
N PRO A 251 15.67 -15.38 -24.99
CA PRO A 251 14.63 -16.39 -24.82
C PRO A 251 15.14 -17.75 -24.32
N THR A 252 16.38 -18.11 -24.62
CA THR A 252 16.99 -19.38 -24.19
C THR A 252 17.35 -19.41 -22.70
N THR A 253 17.41 -18.24 -22.06
CA THR A 253 17.74 -18.07 -20.63
C THR A 253 16.51 -17.80 -19.76
N ILE A 254 15.34 -17.61 -20.38
CA ILE A 254 14.09 -17.35 -19.68
C ILE A 254 13.71 -18.57 -18.82
N ARG A 255 13.43 -18.29 -17.54
CA ARG A 255 12.86 -19.24 -16.59
C ARG A 255 11.60 -18.61 -16.00
N ILE A 256 10.73 -19.47 -15.46
CA ILE A 256 9.55 -19.02 -14.72
C ILE A 256 10.03 -18.16 -13.54
N PRO A 257 9.51 -16.92 -13.38
CA PRO A 257 9.83 -16.08 -12.25
C PRO A 257 9.56 -16.79 -10.93
N ARG A 258 10.36 -16.51 -9.91
CA ARG A 258 10.22 -17.15 -8.60
C ARG A 258 9.78 -16.14 -7.56
N VAL A 259 8.95 -16.58 -6.62
CA VAL A 259 8.48 -15.73 -5.52
C VAL A 259 9.21 -16.11 -4.24
N THR A 260 9.73 -15.11 -3.53
CA THR A 260 10.17 -15.24 -2.14
C THR A 260 9.25 -14.46 -1.23
N TRP A 261 8.99 -15.01 -0.04
CA TRP A 261 7.99 -14.52 0.90
C TRP A 261 8.68 -14.03 2.17
N ALA A 262 8.31 -12.84 2.62
CA ALA A 262 8.73 -12.30 3.90
C ALA A 262 7.48 -11.84 4.66
N CYS A 263 7.33 -12.24 5.92
CA CYS A 263 6.21 -11.85 6.77
C CYS A 263 6.72 -11.25 8.06
N MET A 264 6.16 -10.12 8.48
CA MET A 264 6.50 -9.51 9.77
C MET A 264 5.32 -8.73 10.35
N SER A 265 5.35 -8.51 11.66
CA SER A 265 4.36 -7.68 12.35
C SER A 265 5.01 -6.76 13.38
N GLY A 266 4.22 -5.92 14.05
CA GLY A 266 4.72 -4.96 15.05
C GLY A 266 5.25 -5.57 16.36
N GLY A 267 5.00 -6.84 16.66
CA GLY A 267 5.57 -7.52 17.84
C GLY A 267 4.72 -7.51 19.13
N ASP A 268 3.84 -6.53 19.35
CA ASP A 268 2.89 -6.57 20.46
C ASP A 268 1.86 -7.70 20.28
N PRO A 269 1.37 -8.35 21.34
CA PRO A 269 0.36 -9.40 21.23
C PRO A 269 -0.91 -8.92 20.52
N TRP A 270 -1.54 -9.84 19.77
CA TRP A 270 -2.82 -9.57 19.11
C TRP A 270 -3.88 -9.08 20.10
N LYS A 271 -4.59 -8.02 19.72
CA LYS A 271 -5.77 -7.51 20.43
C LYS A 271 -6.98 -7.53 19.51
N ASP A 272 -8.12 -7.96 20.02
CA ASP A 272 -9.34 -8.04 19.21
C ASP A 272 -9.88 -6.62 18.91
N PRO A 273 -9.95 -6.20 17.63
CA PRO A 273 -10.43 -4.87 17.26
C PRO A 273 -11.93 -4.65 17.57
N VAL A 274 -12.72 -5.72 17.76
CA VAL A 274 -14.19 -5.62 17.99
C VAL A 274 -14.53 -5.25 19.44
N LEU A 275 -13.57 -5.37 20.38
CA LEU A 275 -13.81 -5.07 21.79
C LEU A 275 -13.83 -3.56 22.12
N HIS A 276 -13.51 -2.69 21.16
CA HIS A 276 -13.55 -1.24 21.34
C HIS A 276 -14.93 -0.66 20.99
N HIS A 277 -15.96 -1.04 21.76
CA HIS A 277 -17.16 -0.19 21.87
C HIS A 277 -16.78 1.02 22.73
N TYR A 278 -16.22 2.06 22.12
CA TYR A 278 -16.20 3.36 22.76
C TYR A 278 -17.63 3.92 22.78
N PRO A 279 -18.09 4.49 23.91
CA PRO A 279 -19.41 5.08 23.98
C PRO A 279 -19.53 6.16 22.91
N ASP A 280 -20.66 6.19 22.21
CA ASP A 280 -21.02 7.28 21.29
C ASP A 280 -20.67 8.62 21.96
N PRO A 281 -20.07 9.59 21.21
CA PRO A 281 -19.83 10.91 21.76
C PRO A 281 -21.15 11.45 22.35
N PRO A 282 -21.10 12.11 23.53
CA PRO A 282 -22.31 12.61 24.16
C PRO A 282 -23.09 13.45 23.15
N PRO A 283 -24.43 13.28 23.06
CA PRO A 283 -25.22 14.08 22.12
C PRO A 283 -24.91 15.56 22.36
N HIS A 284 -24.49 16.24 21.30
CA HIS A 284 -24.24 17.68 21.32
C HIS A 284 -25.43 18.37 22.00
N LEU A 285 -25.20 18.90 23.20
CA LEU A 285 -26.11 19.85 23.82
C LEU A 285 -26.24 21.03 22.85
N PRO A 286 -27.46 21.39 22.41
CA PRO A 286 -27.62 22.49 21.48
C PRO A 286 -27.06 23.77 22.10
N ASP A 287 -26.17 24.41 21.34
CA ASP A 287 -25.57 25.68 21.70
C ASP A 287 -26.63 26.71 22.08
N ASN A 288 -26.41 27.31 23.24
CA ASN A 288 -27.22 28.35 23.84
C ASN A 288 -27.01 29.65 23.04
N SER A 289 -27.57 29.71 21.83
CA SER A 289 -27.64 30.95 21.07
C SER A 289 -28.69 31.87 21.69
N THR A 290 -28.19 32.99 22.20
CA THR A 290 -29.01 34.06 22.79
C THR A 290 -29.82 34.71 21.67
N SER A 291 -31.11 34.40 21.58
CA SER A 291 -32.06 35.15 20.77
C SER A 291 -33.06 35.87 21.67
N THR A 292 -33.16 37.16 21.44
CA THR A 292 -34.00 38.16 22.09
C THR A 292 -35.47 37.74 22.24
N LYS A 293 -36.01 38.00 23.44
CA LYS A 293 -37.42 37.82 23.83
C LYS A 293 -38.40 38.55 22.91
N THR A 294 -39.50 37.90 22.55
CA THR A 294 -40.85 38.49 22.58
C THR A 294 -41.89 37.36 22.77
N PRO A 295 -42.86 37.46 23.71
CA PRO A 295 -43.82 36.40 24.00
C PRO A 295 -45.23 36.65 23.41
N SER A 296 -45.88 35.58 22.94
CA SER A 296 -47.32 35.29 22.81
C SER A 296 -47.51 34.37 21.60
N SER A 297 -48.35 33.34 21.55
CA SER A 297 -49.48 32.92 22.37
C SER A 297 -49.85 31.47 22.03
N THR A 298 -50.47 30.80 23.00
CA THR A 298 -51.10 29.49 23.01
C THR A 298 -51.99 29.18 21.80
N ALA A 299 -51.89 27.96 21.23
CA ALA A 299 -53.02 27.23 20.65
C ALA A 299 -52.74 25.72 20.59
N THR A 300 -53.71 24.95 21.09
CA THR A 300 -53.76 23.49 21.20
C THR A 300 -54.44 22.87 19.98
N SER A 301 -53.92 21.74 19.47
CA SER A 301 -54.64 20.62 18.82
C SER A 301 -53.58 19.56 18.43
N SER A 302 -53.58 18.27 18.81
CA SER A 302 -54.56 17.17 18.80
C SER A 302 -54.83 16.56 17.41
N GLY A 303 -54.28 15.35 17.18
CA GLY A 303 -54.60 14.40 16.09
C GLY A 303 -53.36 13.60 15.67
N ALA A 304 -53.07 12.37 16.16
CA ALA A 304 -53.63 11.04 15.83
C ALA A 304 -53.61 10.72 14.31
N ILE A 305 -53.29 9.54 13.77
CA ILE A 305 -52.87 8.17 14.17
C ILE A 305 -52.57 7.43 12.82
N SER A 306 -51.61 6.48 12.78
CA SER A 306 -51.50 5.31 11.85
C SER A 306 -51.39 5.49 10.32
N SER A 307 -50.87 4.58 9.49
CA SER A 307 -50.33 3.22 9.62
C SER A 307 -49.51 2.87 8.36
N ALA A 308 -48.71 1.81 8.48
CA ALA A 308 -47.91 1.13 7.46
C ALA A 308 -48.67 0.67 6.19
N THR A 309 -47.93 0.41 5.10
CA THR A 309 -48.13 -0.76 4.21
C THR A 309 -46.84 -1.08 3.43
N THR A 310 -46.59 -2.38 3.31
CA THR A 310 -45.46 -3.13 2.73
C THR A 310 -45.65 -3.43 1.23
N CYS A 311 -44.60 -4.02 0.60
CA CYS A 311 -44.60 -4.88 -0.61
C CYS A 311 -44.56 -4.16 -1.98
N SER A 312 -43.88 -4.60 -3.04
CA SER A 312 -43.07 -5.79 -3.36
C SER A 312 -42.22 -5.57 -4.63
N GLU A 313 -41.26 -6.48 -4.82
CA GLU A 313 -40.48 -6.89 -6.01
C GLU A 313 -40.97 -6.49 -7.41
N THR A 314 -40.02 -6.26 -8.35
CA THR A 314 -40.06 -6.90 -9.69
C THR A 314 -38.65 -7.00 -10.30
N THR A 315 -38.30 -8.25 -10.65
CA THR A 315 -37.16 -8.73 -11.43
C THR A 315 -37.25 -8.31 -12.90
N SER A 316 -36.12 -8.08 -13.59
CA SER A 316 -35.92 -8.51 -14.99
C SER A 316 -34.46 -8.38 -15.46
N SER A 317 -33.97 -9.51 -15.95
CA SER A 317 -32.78 -9.74 -16.80
C SER A 317 -32.88 -9.05 -18.17
N THR A 318 -31.78 -8.88 -18.93
CA THR A 318 -31.33 -9.79 -20.03
C THR A 318 -30.25 -9.14 -20.95
N THR A 319 -29.23 -9.94 -21.31
CA THR A 319 -28.48 -10.07 -22.60
C THR A 319 -27.43 -9.08 -23.16
N THR A 320 -26.24 -9.68 -23.28
CA THR A 320 -25.13 -9.66 -24.25
C THR A 320 -25.31 -9.15 -25.70
N SER A 321 -24.27 -8.51 -26.25
CA SER A 321 -23.84 -8.71 -27.65
C SER A 321 -22.36 -8.30 -27.89
N ARG A 322 -21.62 -9.18 -28.59
CA ARG A 322 -20.26 -9.02 -29.14
C ARG A 322 -20.24 -8.07 -30.33
N GLY A 323 -19.11 -7.38 -30.53
CA GLY A 323 -18.75 -6.71 -31.79
C GLY A 323 -17.23 -6.67 -31.98
N THR A 324 -16.74 -7.39 -32.98
CA THR A 324 -15.34 -7.42 -33.43
C THR A 324 -15.19 -6.48 -34.63
N VAL A 325 -14.18 -5.61 -34.64
CA VAL A 325 -13.66 -4.99 -35.87
C VAL A 325 -12.15 -4.87 -35.77
N SER A 326 -11.47 -5.28 -36.84
CA SER A 326 -10.03 -5.17 -37.09
C SER A 326 -9.78 -4.11 -38.16
N SER A 327 -8.71 -3.31 -38.05
CA SER A 327 -8.04 -2.70 -39.21
C SER A 327 -6.63 -2.21 -38.86
N THR A 328 -5.75 -2.35 -39.84
CA THR A 328 -4.29 -2.30 -39.84
C THR A 328 -3.65 -0.92 -40.09
N THR A 329 -2.48 -0.72 -39.46
CA THR A 329 -1.24 0.00 -39.87
C THR A 329 -1.27 1.45 -40.38
N THR A 330 -0.44 2.31 -39.75
CA THR A 330 0.68 2.99 -40.43
C THR A 330 1.68 3.59 -39.44
N SER A 331 2.96 3.54 -39.83
CA SER A 331 4.16 3.95 -39.11
C SER A 331 4.33 5.46 -39.00
N GLY A 332 4.85 5.92 -37.86
CA GLY A 332 5.43 7.25 -37.70
C GLY A 332 6.33 7.26 -36.47
N GLY A 333 7.65 7.26 -36.68
CA GLY A 333 8.63 7.31 -35.59
C GLY A 333 8.47 8.57 -34.76
N SER A 334 8.45 8.40 -33.44
CA SER A 334 8.70 9.49 -32.49
C SER A 334 9.47 8.94 -31.30
N ILE A 335 10.42 9.75 -30.87
CA ILE A 335 11.48 9.45 -29.91
C ILE A 335 10.83 9.10 -28.55
N SER A 336 11.13 7.90 -28.05
CA SER A 336 10.48 7.27 -26.90
C SER A 336 10.80 7.98 -25.57
N THR A 337 9.96 8.93 -25.19
CA THR A 337 9.80 9.39 -23.80
C THR A 337 8.84 8.45 -23.06
N LYS A 338 9.28 7.23 -22.74
CA LYS A 338 8.51 6.25 -21.95
C LYS A 338 9.31 5.87 -20.71
N LEU A 339 9.28 6.77 -19.72
CA LEU A 339 9.76 6.51 -18.37
C LEU A 339 8.61 5.79 -17.62
N ASP A 340 8.94 4.73 -16.89
CA ASP A 340 8.04 3.78 -16.19
C ASP A 340 6.69 4.37 -15.71
N MET A 341 5.60 4.04 -16.42
CA MET A 341 4.28 4.63 -16.19
C MET A 341 3.61 4.18 -14.87
N GLN A 342 4.09 3.13 -14.21
CA GLN A 342 3.50 2.62 -12.95
C GLN A 342 4.01 3.36 -11.71
N ILE A 343 5.30 3.70 -11.67
CA ILE A 343 5.83 4.65 -10.68
C ILE A 343 5.24 6.03 -10.95
N ILE A 344 4.97 6.37 -12.21
CA ILE A 344 4.26 7.59 -12.63
C ILE A 344 2.80 7.59 -12.21
N TYR A 345 2.04 6.52 -12.05
CA TYR A 345 0.66 6.68 -11.53
C TYR A 345 0.65 7.07 -10.05
N VAL A 346 1.59 6.54 -9.27
CA VAL A 346 1.86 6.96 -7.89
C VAL A 346 2.41 8.40 -7.93
N LEU A 347 3.44 8.71 -8.72
CA LEU A 347 4.02 10.06 -8.86
C LEU A 347 3.13 11.12 -9.53
N VAL A 348 2.21 10.76 -10.43
CA VAL A 348 1.29 11.64 -11.16
C VAL A 348 -0.01 11.80 -10.40
N ALA A 349 -0.53 10.77 -9.73
CA ALA A 349 -1.54 11.01 -8.70
C ALA A 349 -0.98 11.90 -7.58
N MET A 350 0.30 11.74 -7.22
CA MET A 350 0.99 12.57 -6.22
C MET A 350 1.37 13.98 -6.71
N LEU A 351 1.66 14.18 -8.00
CA LEU A 351 1.91 15.50 -8.59
C LEU A 351 0.61 16.25 -8.89
N MET A 352 -0.48 15.57 -9.26
CA MET A 352 -1.78 16.19 -9.55
C MET A 352 -2.50 16.64 -8.26
N ALA A 353 -2.26 15.99 -7.13
CA ALA A 353 -2.74 16.46 -5.81
C ALA A 353 -2.03 17.75 -5.32
N GLY A 354 -0.88 18.11 -5.91
CA GLY A 354 -0.14 19.33 -5.58
C GLY A 354 -0.47 20.54 -6.47
N PHE A 355 -1.35 20.40 -7.48
CA PHE A 355 -1.63 21.46 -8.46
C PHE A 355 -3.06 22.03 -8.43
N VAL A 356 -3.93 21.54 -7.55
CA VAL A 356 -5.26 22.14 -7.33
C VAL A 356 -5.24 22.90 -6.02
N LEU A 357 -4.69 24.11 -6.03
CA LEU A 357 -5.02 25.28 -5.20
C LEU A 357 -3.92 26.33 -5.42
N GLY A 358 -4.15 27.26 -6.36
CA GLY A 358 -3.24 28.40 -6.54
C GLY A 358 -3.28 29.09 -7.90
N HIS A 359 -4.47 29.33 -8.47
CA HIS A 359 -4.71 30.47 -9.37
C HIS A 359 -6.19 30.84 -9.26
N ASP A 360 -6.47 31.79 -8.38
CA ASP A 360 -7.46 32.87 -8.52
C ASP A 360 -7.75 33.47 -7.13
N ALA A 361 -6.96 34.50 -6.79
CA ALA A 361 -7.25 35.69 -5.94
C ALA A 361 -5.94 36.28 -5.39
#